data_AF-A0A165N123-F1
#
_entry.id   AF-A0A165N123-F1
#
_cell.length_a   1.000
_cell.length_b   1.000
_cell.length_c   1.000
_cell.angle_alpha   90.00
_cell.angle_beta   90.00
_cell.angle_gamma   90.00
#
_symmetry.space_group_name_H-M   'P 1'
#
loop_
_entity.id
_entity.type
_entity.pdbx_description
1 polymer ?
#
loop_
_entity_poly.entity_id
_entity_poly.type
_entity_poly.pdbx_seq_one_letter_code
_entity_poly.pdbx_strand_id
1 'polypeptide(L)'
;ELKRRVKKASPLGDSDEDTAIRNERARLGKELLSWRRTRDKLLPPDTPEFAHPEDDDWAVEREQLYLPSQYPEQKRKTLDLDQLAAKERLVREAEAEMALVELCMAIRTFGVSVSYKHAEITGQARSTRAQQQLVKALDIRNKYARVYRFHYGRLVKLGMPENDGRFQKLTDADLKSYNSTRDAQQLGSSKRSESWIWYGGMDGSSIKDDDKKRLDAMIDDDLRVFYFRTKAHYERWGEEGEILREDFKRLIKSHDAMEKVWLALS
;
A
#
# COMPACT_ATOMS: atom_id res chain seq x y z
N GLU A 1 -3.11 -19.32 -2.75
CA GLU A 1 -4.05 -18.18 -2.87
C GLU A 1 -5.47 -18.62 -3.25
N LEU A 2 -5.62 -19.57 -4.19
CA LEU A 2 -6.92 -20.17 -4.57
C LEU A 2 -7.68 -20.86 -3.42
N LYS A 3 -7.01 -21.67 -2.58
CA LYS A 3 -7.64 -22.26 -1.38
C LYS A 3 -8.27 -21.20 -0.45
N ARG A 4 -7.63 -20.04 -0.31
CA ARG A 4 -8.16 -18.90 0.46
C ARG A 4 -9.31 -18.18 -0.24
N ARG A 5 -9.35 -18.15 -1.57
CA ARG A 5 -10.44 -17.53 -2.35
C ARG A 5 -11.70 -18.39 -2.33
N VAL A 6 -11.55 -19.71 -2.43
CA VAL A 6 -12.65 -20.69 -2.41
C VAL A 6 -13.32 -20.73 -1.03
N LYS A 7 -12.53 -20.83 0.05
CA LYS A 7 -13.01 -20.73 1.44
C LYS A 7 -13.76 -19.43 1.77
N LYS A 8 -13.50 -18.37 1.00
CA LYS A 8 -14.11 -17.04 1.19
C LYS A 8 -15.41 -16.86 0.40
N ALA A 9 -15.63 -17.67 -0.64
CA ALA A 9 -16.82 -17.59 -1.49
C ALA A 9 -18.01 -18.40 -0.93
N SER A 10 -17.77 -19.44 -0.13
CA SER A 10 -18.82 -20.18 0.56
C SER A 10 -18.22 -21.03 1.70
N PRO A 11 -18.83 -21.09 2.90
CA PRO A 11 -18.36 -21.95 3.99
C PRO A 11 -18.89 -23.37 3.77
N LEU A 12 -18.41 -24.02 2.71
CA LEU A 12 -18.80 -25.39 2.43
C LEU A 12 -17.90 -26.38 3.22
N GLY A 13 -18.34 -27.63 3.39
CA GLY A 13 -17.51 -28.66 4.04
C GLY A 13 -16.22 -28.92 3.28
N ASP A 14 -15.20 -29.53 3.90
CA ASP A 14 -13.88 -29.77 3.28
C ASP A 14 -13.98 -30.42 1.87
N SER A 15 -14.95 -31.33 1.67
CA SER A 15 -15.25 -31.95 0.36
C SER A 15 -15.67 -30.96 -0.72
N ASP A 16 -16.45 -29.96 -0.36
CA ASP A 16 -16.98 -28.95 -1.28
C ASP A 16 -15.95 -27.83 -1.54
N GLU A 17 -15.11 -27.48 -0.55
CA GLU A 17 -13.96 -26.60 -0.74
C GLU A 17 -12.97 -27.19 -1.76
N ASP A 18 -12.65 -28.47 -1.63
CA ASP A 18 -11.76 -29.16 -2.58
C ASP A 18 -12.39 -29.25 -3.98
N THR A 19 -13.71 -29.42 -4.06
CA THR A 19 -14.44 -29.42 -5.33
C THR A 19 -14.40 -28.04 -6.00
N ALA A 20 -14.61 -26.97 -5.25
CA ALA A 20 -14.53 -25.60 -5.78
C ALA A 20 -13.10 -25.21 -6.18
N ILE A 21 -12.07 -25.62 -5.43
CA ILE A 21 -10.66 -25.45 -5.83
C ILE A 21 -10.39 -26.19 -7.14
N ARG A 22 -10.88 -27.43 -7.27
CA ARG A 22 -10.73 -28.22 -8.50
C ARG A 22 -11.40 -27.55 -9.70
N ASN A 23 -12.59 -26.98 -9.51
CA ASN A 23 -13.31 -26.25 -10.55
C ASN A 23 -12.55 -24.99 -11.00
N GLU A 24 -12.01 -24.21 -10.06
CA GLU A 24 -11.18 -23.04 -10.38
C GLU A 24 -9.88 -23.42 -11.07
N ARG A 25 -9.24 -24.53 -10.68
CA ARG A 25 -8.06 -25.08 -11.38
C ARG A 25 -8.39 -25.49 -12.81
N ALA A 26 -9.50 -26.19 -13.02
CA ALA A 26 -9.94 -26.60 -14.34
C ALA A 26 -10.26 -25.39 -15.23
N ARG A 27 -10.87 -24.35 -14.67
CA ARG A 27 -11.11 -23.08 -15.37
C ARG A 27 -9.80 -22.38 -15.74
N LEU A 28 -8.89 -22.22 -14.79
CA LEU A 28 -7.58 -21.60 -15.02
C LEU A 28 -6.78 -22.37 -16.07
N GLY A 29 -6.84 -23.71 -16.04
CA GLY A 29 -6.21 -24.56 -17.05
C GLY A 29 -6.74 -24.30 -18.46
N LYS A 30 -8.07 -24.15 -18.62
CA LYS A 30 -8.67 -23.78 -19.90
C LYS A 30 -8.21 -22.40 -20.38
N GLU A 31 -8.15 -21.42 -19.48
CA GLU A 31 -7.67 -20.07 -19.79
C GLU A 31 -6.18 -20.08 -20.20
N LEU A 32 -5.34 -20.88 -19.52
CA LEU A 32 -3.93 -21.06 -19.86
C LEU A 32 -3.73 -21.73 -21.22
N LEU A 33 -4.53 -22.74 -21.57
CA LEU A 33 -4.47 -23.35 -22.89
C LEU A 33 -4.85 -22.37 -24.00
N SER A 34 -5.86 -21.53 -23.75
CA SER A 34 -6.22 -20.43 -24.66
C SER A 34 -5.08 -19.41 -24.79
N TRP A 35 -4.43 -19.08 -23.67
CA TRP A 35 -3.25 -18.22 -23.65
C TRP A 35 -2.09 -18.83 -24.45
N ARG A 36 -1.74 -20.11 -24.25
CA ARG A 36 -0.67 -20.80 -25.01
C ARG A 36 -0.88 -20.65 -26.52
N ARG A 37 -2.09 -20.90 -27.02
CA ARG A 37 -2.43 -20.71 -28.45
C ARG A 37 -2.25 -19.29 -28.95
N THR A 38 -2.53 -18.30 -28.11
CA THR A 38 -2.36 -16.88 -28.46
C THR A 38 -0.90 -16.48 -28.40
N ARG A 39 -0.19 -16.95 -27.37
CA ARG A 39 1.24 -16.77 -27.17
C ARG A 39 2.03 -17.34 -28.33
N ASP A 40 1.79 -18.58 -28.74
CA ASP A 40 2.56 -19.23 -29.81
C ASP A 40 2.39 -18.53 -31.18
N LYS A 41 1.35 -17.69 -31.34
CA LYS A 41 1.17 -16.82 -32.51
C LYS A 41 1.93 -15.50 -32.41
N LEU A 42 2.14 -14.99 -31.20
CA LEU A 42 2.65 -13.64 -30.93
C LEU A 42 4.09 -13.63 -30.41
N LEU A 43 4.58 -14.73 -29.84
CA LEU A 43 5.88 -14.89 -29.21
C LEU A 43 6.64 -16.03 -29.91
N PRO A 44 7.96 -15.89 -30.12
CA PRO A 44 8.77 -16.93 -30.78
C PRO A 44 8.83 -18.25 -29.98
N PRO A 45 9.15 -19.38 -30.64
CA PRO A 45 9.09 -20.72 -30.06
C PRO A 45 10.20 -21.06 -29.05
N ASP A 46 10.99 -20.11 -28.56
CA ASP A 46 12.02 -20.34 -27.50
C ASP A 46 11.37 -20.60 -26.12
N THR A 47 10.10 -21.00 -26.10
CA THR A 47 9.37 -21.41 -24.90
C THR A 47 9.62 -22.90 -24.64
N PRO A 48 10.02 -23.28 -23.41
CA PRO A 48 10.23 -24.69 -23.02
C PRO A 48 9.01 -25.56 -23.30
N GLU A 49 9.23 -26.87 -23.45
CA GLU A 49 8.15 -27.85 -23.48
C GLU A 49 7.33 -27.79 -22.19
N PHE A 50 6.01 -27.79 -22.34
CA PHE A 50 5.08 -27.55 -21.24
C PHE A 50 4.50 -28.86 -20.72
N ALA A 51 4.27 -28.92 -19.40
CA ALA A 51 3.42 -29.95 -18.83
C ALA A 51 2.04 -29.93 -19.52
N HIS A 52 1.60 -31.11 -19.92
CA HIS A 52 0.31 -31.35 -20.54
C HIS A 52 -0.80 -31.34 -19.48
N PRO A 53 -2.02 -30.94 -19.87
CA PRO A 53 -3.17 -30.96 -18.96
C PRO A 53 -3.50 -32.33 -18.36
N GLU A 54 -3.02 -33.39 -19.01
CA GLU A 54 -3.20 -34.78 -18.62
C GLU A 54 -2.09 -35.27 -17.67
N ASP A 55 -1.05 -34.46 -17.45
CA ASP A 55 0.00 -34.78 -16.49
C ASP A 55 -0.51 -34.58 -15.07
N ASP A 56 -0.42 -35.61 -14.23
CA ASP A 56 -0.81 -35.55 -12.81
C ASP A 56 -0.06 -34.45 -12.03
N ASP A 57 1.10 -34.02 -12.54
CA ASP A 57 1.96 -33.00 -11.95
C ASP A 57 1.71 -31.57 -12.49
N TRP A 58 0.68 -31.34 -13.33
CA TRP A 58 0.42 -30.01 -13.88
C TRP A 58 -0.06 -29.01 -12.81
N ALA A 59 0.91 -28.33 -12.20
CA ALA A 59 0.70 -27.25 -11.25
C ALA A 59 0.29 -25.95 -11.98
N VAL A 60 -0.96 -25.90 -12.42
CA VAL A 60 -1.60 -24.79 -13.16
C VAL A 60 -1.27 -23.41 -12.55
N GLU A 61 -1.21 -23.30 -11.23
CA GLU A 61 -0.95 -22.02 -10.54
C GLU A 61 0.50 -21.52 -10.65
N ARG A 62 1.43 -22.39 -11.04
CA ARG A 62 2.87 -22.10 -11.12
C ARG A 62 3.36 -21.92 -12.55
N GLU A 63 2.48 -22.11 -13.53
CA GLU A 63 2.83 -21.97 -14.93
C GLU A 63 3.29 -20.55 -15.24
N GLN A 64 4.42 -20.42 -15.92
CA GLN A 64 4.93 -19.14 -16.36
C GLN A 64 4.22 -18.71 -17.64
N LEU A 65 3.77 -17.45 -17.68
CA LEU A 65 3.06 -16.89 -18.83
C LEU A 65 3.98 -16.50 -20.00
N TYR A 66 5.29 -16.44 -19.77
CA TYR A 66 6.32 -16.00 -20.70
C TYR A 66 6.05 -14.60 -21.29
N LEU A 67 5.67 -13.67 -20.42
CA LEU A 67 5.56 -12.25 -20.78
C LEU A 67 6.96 -11.63 -20.95
N PRO A 68 7.11 -10.53 -21.72
CA PRO A 68 8.39 -9.85 -21.92
C PRO A 68 9.17 -9.58 -20.62
N SER A 69 8.49 -9.19 -19.55
CA SER A 69 9.09 -8.94 -18.23
C SER A 69 9.74 -10.16 -17.56
N GLN A 70 9.52 -11.36 -18.10
CA GLN A 70 10.13 -12.62 -17.64
C GLN A 70 11.41 -12.98 -18.40
N TYR A 71 11.66 -12.34 -19.55
CA TYR A 71 12.91 -12.50 -20.30
C TYR A 71 13.96 -11.48 -19.86
N PRO A 72 15.25 -11.87 -19.78
CA PRO A 72 16.36 -10.92 -19.65
C PRO A 72 16.38 -9.93 -20.82
N GLU A 73 16.91 -8.72 -20.60
CA GLU A 73 16.95 -7.66 -21.61
C GLU A 73 17.63 -8.10 -22.92
N GLN A 74 18.72 -8.86 -22.82
CA GLN A 74 19.44 -9.39 -23.98
C GLN A 74 18.54 -10.29 -24.84
N LYS A 75 17.82 -11.23 -24.21
CA LYS A 75 16.88 -12.12 -24.91
C LYS A 75 15.69 -11.37 -25.50
N ARG A 76 15.19 -10.32 -24.83
CA ARG A 76 14.10 -9.49 -25.38
C ARG A 76 14.48 -8.85 -26.72
N LYS A 77 15.72 -8.35 -26.83
CA LYS A 77 16.24 -7.77 -28.08
C LYS A 77 16.44 -8.83 -29.16
N THR A 78 16.98 -10.00 -28.82
CA THR A 78 17.13 -11.11 -29.77
C THR A 78 15.79 -11.60 -30.32
N LEU A 79 14.76 -11.61 -29.47
CA LEU A 79 13.41 -12.07 -29.81
C LEU A 79 12.50 -10.95 -30.35
N ASP A 80 13.03 -9.74 -30.56
CA ASP A 80 12.30 -8.54 -31.02
C ASP A 80 11.01 -8.23 -30.22
N LEU A 81 11.08 -8.38 -28.90
CA LEU A 81 9.92 -8.23 -28.00
C LEU A 81 9.71 -6.79 -27.51
N ASP A 82 10.44 -5.82 -28.07
CA ASP A 82 10.47 -4.46 -27.52
C ASP A 82 9.11 -3.76 -27.59
N GLN A 83 8.37 -3.92 -28.70
CA GLN A 83 7.01 -3.38 -28.82
C GLN A 83 6.03 -4.02 -27.83
N LEU A 84 6.16 -5.33 -27.61
CA LEU A 84 5.30 -6.05 -26.67
C LEU A 84 5.66 -5.70 -25.22
N ALA A 85 6.95 -5.51 -24.93
CA ALA A 85 7.47 -5.04 -23.64
C ALA A 85 6.94 -3.64 -23.30
N ALA A 86 6.88 -2.73 -24.29
CA ALA A 86 6.29 -1.41 -24.11
C ALA A 86 4.79 -1.48 -23.76
N LYS A 87 4.04 -2.36 -24.43
CA LYS A 87 2.62 -2.59 -24.11
C LYS A 87 2.43 -3.21 -22.73
N GLU A 88 3.24 -4.21 -22.38
CA GLU A 88 3.19 -4.80 -21.03
C GLU A 88 3.49 -3.73 -19.98
N ARG A 89 4.50 -2.88 -20.21
CA ARG A 89 4.85 -1.79 -19.29
C ARG A 89 3.66 -0.89 -19.00
N LEU A 90 2.93 -0.43 -20.02
CA LEU A 90 1.74 0.43 -19.83
C LEU A 90 0.68 -0.24 -18.92
N VAL A 91 0.39 -1.52 -19.16
CA VAL A 91 -0.55 -2.28 -18.33
C VAL A 91 -0.04 -2.43 -16.90
N ARG A 92 1.28 -2.66 -16.73
CA ARG A 92 1.89 -2.80 -15.40
C ARG A 92 1.88 -1.51 -14.61
N GLU A 93 2.09 -0.36 -15.26
CA GLU A 93 2.03 0.97 -14.64
C GLU A 93 0.60 1.23 -14.14
N ALA A 94 -0.41 1.03 -14.98
CA ALA A 94 -1.81 1.20 -14.60
C ALA A 94 -2.22 0.29 -13.42
N GLU A 95 -1.87 -0.99 -13.47
CA GLU A 95 -2.15 -1.94 -12.38
C GLU A 95 -1.38 -1.61 -11.09
N ALA A 96 -0.15 -1.08 -11.20
CA ALA A 96 0.62 -0.63 -10.04
C ALA A 96 -0.04 0.58 -9.36
N GLU A 97 -0.52 1.54 -10.14
CA GLU A 97 -1.25 2.70 -9.64
C GLU A 97 -2.55 2.31 -8.95
N MET A 98 -3.36 1.47 -9.61
CA MET A 98 -4.58 0.93 -9.03
C MET A 98 -4.29 0.18 -7.72
N ALA A 99 -3.23 -0.64 -7.70
CA ALA A 99 -2.84 -1.37 -6.50
C ALA A 99 -2.39 -0.44 -5.36
N LEU A 100 -1.72 0.66 -5.65
CA LEU A 100 -1.34 1.66 -4.64
C LEU A 100 -2.56 2.37 -4.05
N VAL A 101 -3.48 2.81 -4.91
CA VAL A 101 -4.73 3.44 -4.49
C VAL A 101 -5.52 2.52 -3.56
N GLU A 102 -5.73 1.27 -3.98
CA GLU A 102 -6.40 0.25 -3.19
C GLU A 102 -5.65 -0.08 -1.88
N LEU A 103 -4.32 -0.06 -1.91
CA LEU A 103 -3.50 -0.24 -0.71
C LEU A 103 -3.71 0.91 0.28
N CYS A 104 -3.66 2.17 -0.18
CA CYS A 104 -3.92 3.34 0.65
C CYS A 104 -5.31 3.28 1.29
N MET A 105 -6.34 2.92 0.50
CA MET A 105 -7.69 2.70 1.02
C MET A 105 -7.74 1.61 2.09
N ALA A 106 -7.07 0.49 1.85
CA ALA A 106 -7.04 -0.63 2.78
C ALA A 106 -6.29 -0.28 4.08
N ILE A 107 -5.21 0.50 4.00
CA ILE A 107 -4.47 1.00 5.16
C ILE A 107 -5.36 1.91 6.01
N ARG A 108 -6.05 2.89 5.39
CA ARG A 108 -6.96 3.79 6.12
C ARG A 108 -8.12 3.04 6.75
N THR A 109 -8.78 2.17 6.00
CA THR A 109 -9.89 1.33 6.48
C THR A 109 -9.47 0.46 7.68
N PHE A 110 -8.26 -0.12 7.62
CA PHE A 110 -7.70 -0.86 8.74
C PHE A 110 -7.48 0.05 9.96
N GLY A 111 -6.90 1.24 9.77
CA GLY A 111 -6.70 2.21 10.84
C GLY A 111 -8.00 2.61 11.54
N VAL A 112 -9.03 2.98 10.78
CA VAL A 112 -10.37 3.32 11.31
C VAL A 112 -10.96 2.15 12.08
N SER A 113 -10.84 0.93 11.56
CA SER A 113 -11.35 -0.28 12.23
C SER A 113 -10.65 -0.54 13.56
N VAL A 114 -9.34 -0.28 13.65
CA VAL A 114 -8.57 -0.41 14.89
C VAL A 114 -9.05 0.63 15.91
N SER A 115 -9.12 1.91 15.54
CA SER A 115 -9.59 2.97 16.42
C SER A 115 -11.02 2.72 16.91
N TYR A 116 -11.92 2.29 16.02
CA TYR A 116 -13.31 1.96 16.37
C TYR A 116 -13.39 0.80 17.37
N LYS A 117 -12.61 -0.27 17.16
CA LYS A 117 -12.57 -1.38 18.11
C LYS A 117 -12.09 -0.93 19.50
N HIS A 118 -11.07 -0.09 19.55
CA HIS A 118 -10.54 0.41 20.82
C HIS A 118 -11.51 1.33 21.57
N ALA A 119 -12.28 2.15 20.86
CA ALA A 119 -13.19 3.12 21.46
C ALA A 119 -14.54 2.51 21.88
N GLU A 120 -15.16 1.73 21.01
CA GLU A 120 -16.59 1.42 21.11
C GLU A 120 -16.89 -0.04 21.51
N ILE A 121 -15.93 -0.95 21.34
CA ILE A 121 -16.20 -2.38 21.42
C ILE A 121 -15.81 -2.93 22.79
N THR A 122 -16.83 -3.15 23.61
CA THR A 122 -16.74 -3.83 24.90
C THR A 122 -17.41 -5.22 24.85
N GLY A 123 -16.96 -6.13 25.73
CA GLY A 123 -17.51 -7.48 25.84
C GLY A 123 -16.95 -8.50 24.84
N GLN A 124 -16.97 -9.78 25.23
CA GLN A 124 -16.26 -10.85 24.54
C GLN A 124 -16.80 -11.14 23.13
N ALA A 125 -18.11 -11.31 22.96
CA ALA A 125 -18.71 -11.68 21.68
C ALA A 125 -18.53 -10.60 20.59
N ARG A 126 -18.70 -9.31 20.97
CA ARG A 126 -18.50 -8.18 20.06
C ARG A 126 -17.02 -8.02 19.71
N SER A 127 -16.12 -8.22 20.67
CA SER A 127 -14.67 -8.20 20.45
C SER A 127 -14.23 -9.26 19.43
N THR A 128 -14.74 -10.49 19.53
CA THR A 128 -14.41 -11.56 18.57
C THR A 128 -14.88 -11.22 17.15
N ARG A 129 -16.10 -10.71 16.99
CA ARG A 129 -16.61 -10.28 15.66
C ARG A 129 -15.78 -9.14 15.08
N ALA A 130 -15.44 -8.15 15.90
CA ALA A 130 -14.59 -7.04 15.49
C ALA A 130 -13.19 -7.50 15.08
N GLN A 131 -12.61 -8.45 15.82
CA GLN A 131 -11.32 -9.04 15.50
C GLN A 131 -11.36 -9.75 14.13
N GLN A 132 -12.43 -10.47 13.81
CA GLN A 132 -12.59 -11.09 12.50
C GLN A 132 -12.65 -10.06 11.37
N GLN A 133 -13.31 -8.92 11.58
CA GLN A 133 -13.33 -7.83 10.59
C GLN A 133 -11.96 -7.18 10.42
N LEU A 134 -11.20 -7.01 11.52
CA LEU A 134 -9.82 -6.52 11.47
C LEU A 134 -8.91 -7.45 10.68
N VAL A 135 -9.03 -8.76 10.88
CA VAL A 135 -8.26 -9.75 10.11
C VAL A 135 -8.60 -9.64 8.62
N LYS A 136 -9.87 -9.47 8.26
CA LYS A 136 -10.29 -9.27 6.87
C LYS A 136 -9.70 -7.99 6.27
N ALA A 137 -9.75 -6.87 7.00
CA ALA A 137 -9.17 -5.60 6.55
C ALA A 137 -7.64 -5.71 6.37
N LEU A 138 -6.95 -6.40 7.28
CA LEU A 138 -5.52 -6.67 7.20
C LEU A 138 -5.16 -7.57 6.01
N ASP A 139 -5.97 -8.58 5.72
CA ASP A 139 -5.80 -9.44 4.54
C ASP A 139 -5.96 -8.66 3.23
N ILE A 140 -6.90 -7.70 3.17
CA ILE A 140 -7.08 -6.82 2.01
C ILE A 140 -5.86 -5.91 1.84
N ARG A 141 -5.37 -5.27 2.91
CA ARG A 141 -4.13 -4.49 2.89
C ARG A 141 -2.95 -5.29 2.35
N ASN A 142 -2.74 -6.49 2.91
CA ASN A 142 -1.63 -7.35 2.52
C ASN A 142 -1.78 -7.88 1.09
N LYS A 143 -3.01 -8.08 0.59
CA LYS A 143 -3.28 -8.45 -0.80
C LYS A 143 -2.75 -7.37 -1.74
N TYR A 144 -3.17 -6.12 -1.56
CA TYR A 144 -2.75 -5.03 -2.46
C TYR A 144 -1.27 -4.69 -2.34
N ALA A 145 -0.67 -4.85 -1.15
CA ALA A 145 0.78 -4.76 -1.00
C ALA A 145 1.53 -5.81 -1.84
N ARG A 146 1.03 -7.06 -1.88
CA ARG A 146 1.61 -8.12 -2.74
C ARG A 146 1.43 -7.81 -4.23
N VAL A 147 0.24 -7.34 -4.63
CA VAL A 147 -0.05 -6.97 -6.02
C VAL A 147 0.91 -5.86 -6.46
N TYR A 148 1.02 -4.77 -5.70
CA TYR A 148 1.95 -3.70 -6.02
C TYR A 148 3.40 -4.19 -6.14
N ARG A 149 3.90 -4.94 -5.15
CA ARG A 149 5.26 -5.51 -5.17
C ARG A 149 5.51 -6.38 -6.40
N PHE A 150 4.50 -7.13 -6.83
CA PHE A 150 4.57 -7.96 -8.04
C PHE A 150 4.70 -7.10 -9.31
N HIS A 151 3.86 -6.07 -9.48
CA HIS A 151 3.94 -5.17 -10.64
C HIS A 151 5.23 -4.36 -10.64
N TYR A 152 5.63 -3.79 -9.50
CA TYR A 152 6.90 -3.08 -9.32
C TYR A 152 8.10 -3.96 -9.75
N GLY A 153 8.16 -5.21 -9.29
CA GLY A 153 9.24 -6.12 -9.67
C GLY A 153 9.26 -6.48 -11.16
N ARG A 154 8.13 -6.37 -11.89
CA ARG A 154 8.09 -6.52 -13.34
C ARG A 154 8.50 -5.24 -14.07
N LEU A 155 8.10 -4.08 -13.57
CA LEU A 155 8.51 -2.77 -14.11
C LEU A 155 10.04 -2.60 -14.05
N VAL A 156 10.66 -2.95 -12.93
CA VAL A 156 12.13 -2.93 -12.80
C VAL A 156 12.80 -3.85 -13.83
N LYS A 157 12.27 -5.06 -14.05
CA LYS A 157 12.78 -5.99 -15.08
C LYS A 157 12.60 -5.46 -16.51
N LEU A 158 11.59 -4.64 -16.75
CA LEU A 158 11.35 -3.97 -18.04
C LEU A 158 12.22 -2.71 -18.24
N GLY A 159 13.08 -2.36 -17.27
CA GLY A 159 14.02 -1.25 -17.37
C GLY A 159 13.57 0.04 -16.70
N MET A 160 12.55 -0.01 -15.82
CA MET A 160 12.22 1.14 -14.96
C MET A 160 13.36 1.38 -13.97
N PRO A 161 13.85 2.63 -13.81
CA PRO A 161 14.88 2.95 -12.82
C PRO A 161 14.38 2.69 -11.40
N GLU A 162 15.27 2.30 -10.49
CA GLU A 162 14.89 2.07 -9.08
C GLU A 162 14.52 3.37 -8.34
N ASN A 163 15.08 4.50 -8.78
CA ASN A 163 14.78 5.83 -8.25
C ASN A 163 13.73 6.54 -9.11
N ASP A 164 12.62 5.87 -9.38
CA ASP A 164 11.47 6.47 -10.05
C ASP A 164 10.67 7.31 -9.02
N GLY A 165 10.36 8.55 -9.37
CA GLY A 165 9.60 9.45 -8.48
C GLY A 165 8.15 9.00 -8.27
N ARG A 166 7.58 8.23 -9.21
CA ARG A 166 6.20 7.75 -9.21
C ARG A 166 6.08 6.38 -8.54
N PHE A 167 7.03 5.48 -8.79
CA PHE A 167 7.00 4.10 -8.29
C PHE A 167 8.26 3.76 -7.50
N GLN A 168 8.13 3.58 -6.18
CA GLN A 168 9.26 3.19 -5.33
C GLN A 168 9.04 1.79 -4.73
N LYS A 169 10.12 1.19 -4.22
CA LYS A 169 10.08 -0.11 -3.56
C LYS A 169 9.26 -0.03 -2.25
N LEU A 170 8.17 -0.78 -2.19
CA LEU A 170 7.29 -0.83 -1.02
C LEU A 170 7.86 -1.71 0.09
N THR A 171 8.23 -1.10 1.21
CA THR A 171 8.68 -1.77 2.44
C THR A 171 7.50 -2.04 3.38
N ASP A 172 7.71 -2.85 4.43
CA ASP A 172 6.67 -3.06 5.45
C ASP A 172 6.49 -1.83 6.37
N ALA A 173 7.48 -0.93 6.41
CA ALA A 173 7.36 0.34 7.13
C ALA A 173 6.32 1.27 6.48
N ASP A 174 6.20 1.20 5.15
CA ASP A 174 5.23 1.96 4.35
C ASP A 174 3.79 1.50 4.55
N LEU A 175 3.58 0.27 5.05
CA LEU A 175 2.25 -0.28 5.33
C LEU A 175 1.62 0.28 6.61
N LYS A 176 2.38 1.08 7.36
CA LYS A 176 1.88 1.76 8.54
C LYS A 176 0.94 2.88 8.11
N SER A 177 -0.08 3.10 8.93
CA SER A 177 -1.03 4.16 8.68
C SER A 177 -0.32 5.49 8.55
N TYR A 178 -0.85 6.32 7.64
CA TYR A 178 -0.79 7.77 7.73
C TYR A 178 -0.87 8.21 9.20
N ASN A 179 -0.08 9.21 9.61
CA ASN A 179 -0.14 9.78 10.95
C ASN A 179 -1.58 10.20 11.20
N SER A 180 -2.34 9.32 11.84
CA SER A 180 -3.76 9.53 11.99
C SER A 180 -3.90 10.81 12.77
N THR A 181 -4.63 11.76 12.21
CA THR A 181 -5.04 12.96 12.94
C THR A 181 -5.88 12.61 14.17
N ARG A 182 -6.15 11.34 14.45
CA ARG A 182 -6.80 10.88 15.67
C ARG A 182 -5.83 10.58 16.81
N ASP A 183 -4.56 10.31 16.52
CA ASP A 183 -3.59 10.01 17.57
C ASP A 183 -3.13 11.30 18.27
N ALA A 184 -3.04 11.23 19.59
CA ALA A 184 -2.49 12.32 20.40
C ALA A 184 -1.02 12.53 20.03
N GLN A 185 -0.66 13.78 19.79
CA GLN A 185 0.67 14.13 19.34
C GLN A 185 1.69 13.92 20.47
N GLN A 186 2.62 12.99 20.27
CA GLN A 186 3.71 12.72 21.21
C GLN A 186 4.96 13.53 20.86
N LEU A 187 5.84 13.78 21.83
CA LEU A 187 7.17 14.34 21.56
C LEU A 187 7.89 13.48 20.50
N GLY A 188 8.44 14.13 19.47
CA GLY A 188 9.11 13.46 18.35
C GLY A 188 8.19 13.02 17.20
N SER A 189 6.88 13.27 17.29
CA SER A 189 5.94 13.08 16.17
C SER A 189 6.33 13.86 14.90
N SER A 190 6.88 15.08 15.05
CA SER A 190 7.35 15.91 13.94
C SER A 190 8.52 15.33 13.15
N LYS A 191 9.27 14.36 13.72
CA LYS A 191 10.38 13.69 13.05
C LYS A 191 9.94 12.48 12.20
N ARG A 192 8.65 12.10 12.28
CA ARG A 192 8.13 10.96 11.51
C ARG A 192 7.74 11.44 10.11
N SER A 193 8.65 11.27 9.15
CA SER A 193 8.33 11.42 7.73
C SER A 193 7.27 10.40 7.34
N GLU A 194 6.25 10.83 6.61
CA GLU A 194 5.25 9.91 6.08
C GLU A 194 5.85 9.13 4.91
N SER A 195 5.25 7.98 4.62
CA SER A 195 5.68 7.14 3.50
C SER A 195 5.40 7.82 2.16
N TRP A 196 6.26 7.57 1.17
CA TRP A 196 6.13 8.10 -0.19
C TRP A 196 4.79 7.73 -0.85
N ILE A 197 4.13 6.65 -0.43
CA ILE A 197 2.81 6.24 -0.94
C ILE A 197 1.71 7.28 -0.71
N TRP A 198 1.93 8.26 0.17
CA TRP A 198 0.96 9.31 0.48
C TRP A 198 1.17 10.61 -0.31
N TYR A 199 2.34 10.78 -0.95
CA TYR A 199 2.72 12.01 -1.64
C TYR A 199 2.67 11.91 -3.18
N GLY A 200 2.30 10.74 -3.72
CA GLY A 200 2.19 10.53 -5.16
C GLY A 200 0.84 10.99 -5.71
N GLY A 201 0.86 11.74 -6.82
CA GLY A 201 -0.33 12.07 -7.63
C GLY A 201 -0.91 10.81 -8.26
N MET A 202 -1.57 9.98 -7.44
CA MET A 202 -2.27 8.79 -7.87
C MET A 202 -3.45 9.21 -8.74
N ASP A 203 -3.45 8.79 -10.00
CA ASP A 203 -4.60 8.97 -10.86
C ASP A 203 -5.73 8.04 -10.39
N GLY A 204 -6.64 8.57 -9.58
CA GLY A 204 -7.81 7.85 -9.08
C GLY A 204 -8.95 7.74 -10.10
N SER A 205 -8.70 8.02 -11.39
CA SER A 205 -9.71 7.98 -12.45
C SER A 205 -10.35 6.61 -12.66
N SER A 206 -9.62 5.53 -12.33
CA SER A 206 -10.05 4.14 -12.50
C SER A 206 -10.75 3.53 -11.26
N ILE A 207 -10.89 4.26 -10.16
CA ILE A 207 -11.68 3.84 -8.99
C ILE A 207 -13.17 3.96 -9.33
N LYS A 208 -14.00 3.00 -8.89
CA LYS A 208 -15.46 3.14 -8.99
C LYS A 208 -15.92 4.44 -8.33
N ASP A 209 -16.82 5.17 -8.99
CA ASP A 209 -17.28 6.49 -8.54
C ASP A 209 -17.74 6.53 -7.07
N ASP A 210 -18.40 5.47 -6.59
CA ASP A 210 -18.87 5.40 -5.20
C ASP A 210 -17.71 5.26 -4.20
N ASP A 211 -16.70 4.47 -4.53
CA ASP A 211 -15.52 4.26 -3.69
C ASP A 211 -14.61 5.50 -3.74
N LYS A 212 -14.54 6.16 -4.91
CA LYS A 212 -13.88 7.45 -5.09
C LYS A 212 -14.51 8.55 -4.25
N LYS A 213 -15.84 8.70 -4.27
CA LYS A 213 -16.54 9.69 -3.43
C LYS A 213 -16.31 9.46 -1.94
N ARG A 214 -16.35 8.20 -1.48
CA ARG A 214 -16.03 7.85 -0.09
C ARG A 214 -14.58 8.18 0.25
N LEU A 215 -13.66 7.88 -0.67
CA LEU A 215 -12.25 8.16 -0.53
C LEU A 215 -11.99 9.67 -0.46
N ASP A 216 -12.55 10.45 -1.37
CA ASP A 216 -12.42 11.90 -1.44
C ASP A 216 -12.97 12.55 -0.16
N ALA A 217 -14.14 12.13 0.32
CA ALA A 217 -14.70 12.63 1.57
C ALA A 217 -13.82 12.31 2.80
N MET A 218 -13.22 11.12 2.83
CA MET A 218 -12.35 10.71 3.93
C MET A 218 -10.98 11.40 3.86
N ILE A 219 -10.44 11.59 2.66
CA ILE A 219 -9.21 12.34 2.40
C ILE A 219 -9.41 13.81 2.76
N ASP A 220 -10.52 14.42 2.35
CA ASP A 220 -10.83 15.83 2.62
C ASP A 220 -10.90 16.08 4.14
N ASP A 221 -11.58 15.23 4.91
CA ASP A 221 -11.66 15.38 6.37
C ASP A 221 -10.27 15.21 7.04
N ASP A 222 -9.50 14.18 6.65
CA ASP A 222 -8.16 13.94 7.21
C ASP A 222 -7.18 15.08 6.84
N LEU A 223 -7.18 15.53 5.58
CA LEU A 223 -6.33 16.63 5.11
C LEU A 223 -6.73 17.95 5.75
N ARG A 224 -8.03 18.20 5.94
CA ARG A 224 -8.53 19.38 6.63
C ARG A 224 -8.07 19.42 8.08
N VAL A 225 -8.20 18.32 8.81
CA VAL A 225 -7.71 18.24 10.20
C VAL A 225 -6.19 18.39 10.25
N PHE A 226 -5.47 17.76 9.32
CA PHE A 226 -4.03 17.91 9.19
C PHE A 226 -3.62 19.36 8.95
N TYR A 227 -4.29 20.05 8.04
CA TYR A 227 -4.06 21.47 7.75
C TYR A 227 -4.23 22.33 9.00
N PHE A 228 -5.35 22.19 9.72
CA PHE A 228 -5.58 22.99 10.93
C PHE A 228 -4.53 22.73 12.01
N ARG A 229 -4.10 21.49 12.19
CA ARG A 229 -3.04 21.14 13.14
C ARG A 229 -1.71 21.75 12.74
N THR A 230 -1.29 21.55 11.50
CA THR A 230 -0.01 22.05 10.99
C THR A 230 0.02 23.58 11.04
N LYS A 231 -1.11 24.23 10.73
CA LYS A 231 -1.27 25.68 10.90
C LYS A 231 -1.14 26.10 12.37
N ALA A 232 -1.84 25.45 13.30
CA ALA A 232 -1.76 25.76 14.72
C ALA A 232 -0.33 25.56 15.28
N HIS A 233 0.41 24.58 14.78
CA HIS A 233 1.83 24.40 15.13
C HIS A 233 2.71 25.52 14.60
N TYR A 234 2.49 25.90 13.35
CA TYR A 234 3.21 27.01 12.76
C TYR A 234 3.00 28.31 13.55
N GLU A 235 1.75 28.60 13.92
CA GLU A 235 1.40 29.76 14.77
C GLU A 235 2.07 29.66 16.15
N ARG A 236 1.96 28.51 16.83
CA ARG A 236 2.58 28.29 18.14
C ARG A 236 4.11 28.41 18.12
N TRP A 237 4.78 27.92 17.08
CA TRP A 237 6.23 28.08 16.96
C TRP A 237 6.64 29.54 16.82
N GLY A 238 5.81 30.35 16.15
CA GLY A 238 5.98 31.80 16.14
C GLY A 238 5.88 32.40 17.55
N GLU A 239 4.81 32.05 18.27
CA GLU A 239 4.57 32.50 19.65
C GLU A 239 5.70 32.07 20.61
N GLU A 240 6.15 30.80 20.54
CA GLU A 240 7.25 30.28 21.36
C GLU A 240 8.55 31.05 21.12
N GLY A 241 8.82 31.45 19.88
CA GLY A 241 9.97 32.29 19.54
C GLY A 241 9.89 33.69 20.15
N GLU A 242 8.69 34.28 20.20
CA GLU A 242 8.45 35.58 20.85
C GLU A 242 8.56 35.48 22.38
N ILE A 243 7.95 34.45 22.97
CA ILE A 243 8.01 34.17 24.42
C ILE A 243 9.47 33.98 24.85
N LEU A 244 10.23 33.14 24.14
CA LEU A 244 11.63 32.87 24.45
C LEU A 244 12.46 34.17 24.43
N ARG A 245 12.21 35.05 23.47
CA ARG A 245 12.89 36.35 23.39
C ARG A 245 12.57 37.23 24.60
N GLU A 246 11.32 37.28 25.02
CA GLU A 246 10.91 38.05 26.19
C GLU A 246 11.42 37.43 27.50
N ASP A 247 11.47 36.11 27.60
CA ASP A 247 12.02 35.40 28.75
C ASP A 247 13.52 35.68 28.92
N PHE A 248 14.31 35.71 27.83
CA PHE A 248 15.71 36.13 27.91
C PHE A 248 15.86 37.57 28.43
N LYS A 249 15.01 38.49 27.98
CA LYS A 249 15.03 39.88 28.50
C LYS A 249 14.68 39.94 29.99
N ARG A 250 13.69 39.16 30.43
CA ARG A 250 13.28 39.07 31.84
C ARG A 250 14.38 38.44 32.70
N LEU A 251 15.05 37.42 32.19
CA LEU A 251 16.16 36.74 32.85
C LEU A 251 17.33 37.71 33.11
N ILE A 252 17.75 38.48 32.10
CA ILE A 252 18.80 39.50 32.26
C ILE A 252 18.42 40.51 33.34
N LYS A 253 17.22 41.09 33.26
CA LYS A 253 16.72 42.04 34.26
C LYS A 253 16.67 41.45 35.67
N SER A 254 16.29 40.18 35.79
CA SER A 254 16.25 39.47 37.07
C SER A 254 17.65 39.29 37.65
N HIS A 255 18.65 38.94 36.82
CA HIS A 255 20.03 38.83 37.26
C HIS A 255 20.61 40.19 37.68
N ASP A 256 20.37 41.26 36.92
CA ASP A 256 20.79 42.62 37.29
C ASP A 256 20.18 43.08 38.61
N ALA A 257 18.89 42.77 38.83
CA ALA A 257 18.22 43.09 40.08
C ALA A 257 18.80 42.28 41.26
N MET A 258 19.06 40.99 41.04
CA MET A 258 19.66 40.12 42.04
C MET A 258 21.08 40.60 42.40
N GLU A 259 21.91 40.93 41.41
CA GLU A 259 23.27 41.47 41.60
C GLU A 259 23.27 42.69 42.53
N LYS A 260 22.36 43.65 42.30
CA LYS A 260 22.23 44.84 43.16
C LYS A 260 21.88 44.50 44.60
N VAL A 261 21.03 43.50 44.82
CA VAL A 261 20.67 43.03 46.17
C VAL A 261 21.88 42.39 46.85
N TRP A 262 22.64 41.56 46.14
CA TRP A 262 23.85 40.93 46.69
C TRP A 262 24.91 41.97 47.05
N LEU A 263 25.15 42.97 46.19
CA LEU A 263 26.08 44.07 46.47
C LEU A 263 25.65 44.94 47.65
N ALA A 264 24.35 45.09 47.91
CA ALA A 264 23.85 45.83 49.07
C ALA A 264 23.96 45.05 50.39
N LEU A 265 24.11 43.73 50.32
CA LEU A 265 24.27 42.85 51.49
C LEU A 265 25.74 42.60 51.87
N SER A 266 26.70 42.90 50.97
CA SER A 266 28.14 42.83 51.23
C SER A 266 28.68 44.13 51.80
#